data_AF-G7KP31-F1
#
_entry.id   AF-G7KP31-F1
#
_cell.length_a   1.000
_cell.length_b   1.000
_cell.length_c   1.000
_cell.angle_alpha   90.00
_cell.angle_beta   90.00
_cell.angle_gamma   90.00
#
_symmetry.space_group_name_H-M   'P 1'
#
loop_
_entity.id
_entity.type
_entity.pdbx_description
1 polymer ?
#
loop_
_entity_poly.entity_id
_entity_poly.type
_entity_poly.pdbx_seq_one_letter_code
_entity_poly.pdbx_strand_id
1 'polypeptide(L)'
;MRVFQKQKKKGLSDFGKYIQPTPIILLINMLEDFTKPFLLSFRIFINVLADELVVVVLVSLAPLVFSVHVMFLGLLSSGIQASIFTTLVAAYIGKFMEGRH
;
A
#
# COMPACT_ATOMS: atom_id res chain seq x y z
N MET A 1 39.66 28.67 -9.12
CA MET A 1 39.92 27.92 -7.87
C MET A 1 38.99 28.37 -6.72
N ARG A 2 37.66 28.34 -6.89
CA ARG A 2 36.68 28.70 -5.80
C ARG A 2 35.37 27.89 -5.77
N VAL A 3 35.26 26.79 -6.53
CA VAL A 3 33.98 26.07 -6.68
C VAL A 3 33.91 24.72 -5.95
N PHE A 4 35.03 24.19 -5.45
CA PHE A 4 35.10 22.83 -4.88
C PHE A 4 34.91 22.72 -3.35
N GLN A 5 34.81 23.82 -2.61
CA GLN A 5 34.70 23.77 -1.14
C GLN A 5 33.25 23.67 -0.61
N LYS A 6 32.22 23.83 -1.45
CA LYS A 6 30.81 23.76 -1.00
C LYS A 6 30.27 22.33 -0.83
N GLN A 7 30.93 21.32 -1.39
CA GLN A 7 30.43 19.93 -1.36
C GLN A 7 30.75 19.20 -0.04
N LYS A 8 31.78 19.63 0.73
CA LYS A 8 32.24 18.87 1.90
C LYS A 8 31.66 19.31 3.25
N LYS A 9 31.00 20.46 3.34
CA LYS A 9 30.47 21.00 4.62
C LYS A 9 28.96 20.82 4.83
N LYS A 10 28.23 20.27 3.84
CA LYS A 10 26.81 19.94 4.00
C LYS A 10 26.56 18.52 4.54
N GLY A 11 27.50 17.59 4.37
CA GLY A 11 27.35 16.21 4.82
C GLY A 11 27.43 15.97 6.34
N LEU A 12 27.73 16.98 7.17
CA LEU A 12 27.89 16.81 8.62
C LEU A 12 26.97 17.71 9.46
N SER A 13 26.27 18.66 8.83
CA SER A 13 25.33 19.57 9.52
C SER A 13 23.86 19.23 9.25
N ASP A 14 23.57 18.22 8.44
CA ASP A 14 22.21 17.72 8.18
C ASP A 14 21.87 16.46 9.00
N PHE A 15 22.87 15.73 9.52
CA PHE A 15 22.63 14.59 10.42
C PHE A 15 22.19 15.01 11.83
N GLY A 16 22.48 16.25 12.24
CA GLY A 16 22.06 16.78 13.55
C GLY A 16 20.59 17.22 13.60
N LYS A 17 19.94 17.42 12.44
CA LYS A 17 18.51 17.78 12.36
C LYS A 17 17.58 16.59 12.13
N TYR A 18 18.13 15.40 11.90
CA TYR A 18 17.39 14.15 11.73
C TYR A 18 17.09 13.43 13.06
N ILE A 19 17.61 13.95 14.17
CA ILE A 19 17.42 13.39 15.50
C ILE A 19 16.57 14.37 16.30
N GLN A 20 15.25 14.26 16.07
CA GLN A 20 14.12 14.76 16.88
C GLN A 20 13.27 15.86 16.21
N PRO A 21 11.93 15.72 16.25
CA PRO A 21 11.18 15.15 17.35
C PRO A 21 10.54 13.79 17.03
N THR A 22 10.99 12.79 17.80
CA THR A 22 10.43 11.44 17.97
C THR A 22 10.67 10.42 16.84
N PRO A 23 11.61 9.45 17.01
CA PRO A 23 11.67 8.25 16.15
C PRO A 23 10.33 7.49 16.09
N ILE A 24 9.42 7.74 17.04
CA ILE A 24 8.05 7.20 17.08
C ILE A 24 7.17 7.78 15.97
N ILE A 25 7.28 9.06 15.60
CA ILE A 25 6.46 9.67 14.53
C ILE A 25 6.94 9.18 13.15
N LEU A 26 8.25 9.02 12.97
CA LEU A 26 8.82 8.42 11.76
C LEU A 26 8.44 6.93 11.64
N LEU A 27 8.47 6.18 12.74
CA LEU A 27 8.04 4.79 12.80
C LEU A 27 6.55 4.66 12.51
N ILE A 28 5.71 5.53 13.08
CA ILE A 28 4.27 5.60 12.81
C ILE A 28 4.01 5.95 11.35
N ASN A 29 4.72 6.90 10.75
CA ASN A 29 4.51 7.27 9.34
C ASN A 29 4.91 6.12 8.39
N MET A 30 5.98 5.40 8.70
CA MET A 30 6.36 4.15 8.01
C MET A 30 5.31 3.06 8.16
N LEU A 31 4.81 2.87 9.38
CA LEU A 31 3.75 1.88 9.66
C LEU A 31 2.44 2.29 8.98
N GLU A 32 2.10 3.57 8.94
CA GLU A 32 0.92 4.13 8.29
C GLU A 32 0.98 3.92 6.76
N ASP A 33 2.13 4.22 6.15
CA ASP A 33 2.38 4.02 4.72
C ASP A 33 2.39 2.54 4.32
N PHE A 34 2.75 1.63 5.24
CA PHE A 34 2.67 0.18 5.02
C PHE A 34 1.27 -0.39 5.32
N THR A 35 0.58 0.20 6.31
CA THR A 35 -0.75 -0.24 6.76
C THR A 35 -1.83 0.15 5.74
N LYS A 36 -1.70 1.27 5.02
CA LYS A 36 -2.61 1.67 3.93
C LYS A 36 -2.73 0.61 2.81
N PRO A 37 -1.64 0.16 2.16
CA PRO A 37 -1.69 -0.89 1.16
C PRO A 37 -2.06 -2.25 1.78
N PHE A 38 -1.62 -2.54 3.00
CA PHE A 38 -2.00 -3.76 3.71
C PHE A 38 -3.52 -3.88 3.96
N LEU A 39 -4.16 -2.81 4.46
CA LEU A 39 -5.62 -2.73 4.63
C LEU A 39 -6.36 -2.83 3.29
N LEU A 40 -5.77 -2.29 2.22
CA LEU A 40 -6.33 -2.39 0.88
C LEU A 40 -6.26 -3.82 0.35
N SER A 41 -5.16 -4.57 0.55
CA SER A 41 -5.09 -5.99 0.20
C SER A 41 -6.10 -6.82 0.99
N PHE A 42 -6.25 -6.55 2.28
CA PHE A 42 -7.26 -7.20 3.12
C PHE A 42 -8.69 -6.91 2.64
N ARG A 43 -8.93 -5.73 2.05
CA ARG A 43 -10.21 -5.39 1.44
C ARG A 43 -10.49 -6.19 0.16
N ILE A 44 -9.47 -6.60 -0.63
CA ILE A 44 -9.65 -7.52 -1.78
C ILE A 44 -10.08 -8.88 -1.27
N PHE A 45 -9.36 -9.35 -0.25
CA PHE A 45 -9.58 -10.63 0.39
C PHE A 45 -10.97 -10.73 1.00
N ILE A 46 -11.40 -9.70 1.73
CA ILE A 46 -12.76 -9.61 2.28
C ILE A 46 -13.80 -9.52 1.16
N ASN A 47 -13.54 -8.82 0.06
CA ASN A 47 -14.51 -8.70 -1.02
C ASN A 47 -14.76 -10.06 -1.71
N VAL A 48 -13.71 -10.84 -1.96
CA VAL A 48 -13.83 -12.21 -2.52
C VAL A 48 -14.42 -13.19 -1.50
N LEU A 49 -14.02 -13.12 -0.23
CA LEU A 49 -14.60 -13.96 0.82
C LEU A 49 -16.07 -13.66 1.09
N ALA A 50 -16.48 -12.38 1.07
CA ALA A 50 -17.86 -11.99 1.24
C ALA A 50 -18.73 -12.49 0.07
N ASP A 51 -18.20 -12.39 -1.15
CA ASP A 51 -18.81 -12.94 -2.36
C ASP A 51 -19.02 -14.46 -2.25
N GLU A 52 -17.98 -15.19 -1.85
CA GLU A 52 -18.03 -16.63 -1.66
C GLU A 52 -19.02 -17.03 -0.55
N LEU A 53 -19.00 -16.33 0.59
CA LEU A 53 -19.87 -16.61 1.74
C LEU A 53 -21.34 -16.27 1.44
N VAL A 54 -21.59 -15.18 0.69
CA VAL A 54 -22.92 -14.84 0.18
C VAL A 54 -23.41 -15.86 -0.84
N VAL A 55 -22.54 -16.33 -1.75
CA VAL A 55 -22.89 -17.39 -2.70
C VAL A 55 -23.24 -18.67 -1.96
N VAL A 56 -22.46 -19.10 -0.96
CA VAL A 56 -22.77 -20.29 -0.14
C VAL A 56 -24.14 -20.15 0.54
N VAL A 57 -24.44 -18.98 1.10
CA VAL A 57 -25.75 -18.71 1.73
C VAL A 57 -26.89 -18.68 0.71
N LEU A 58 -26.66 -18.08 -0.47
CA LEU A 58 -27.69 -17.90 -1.49
C LEU A 58 -27.95 -19.17 -2.30
N VAL A 59 -26.93 -19.99 -2.57
CA VAL A 59 -27.07 -21.30 -3.22
C VAL A 59 -27.85 -22.29 -2.34
N SER A 60 -27.74 -22.13 -1.02
CA SER A 60 -28.60 -22.83 -0.05
C SER A 60 -30.09 -22.50 -0.24
N LEU A 61 -30.41 -21.39 -0.93
CA LEU A 61 -31.77 -20.88 -1.12
C LEU A 61 -32.29 -20.88 -2.58
N ALA A 62 -31.47 -20.55 -3.60
CA ALA A 62 -31.80 -20.67 -5.05
C ALA A 62 -30.54 -20.51 -5.97
N PRO A 63 -30.35 -21.29 -7.06
CA PRO A 63 -28.97 -21.60 -7.48
C PRO A 63 -28.43 -21.03 -8.81
N LEU A 64 -29.20 -20.86 -9.90
CA LEU A 64 -28.58 -21.11 -11.22
C LEU A 64 -28.03 -19.91 -12.04
N VAL A 65 -28.54 -18.68 -11.90
CA VAL A 65 -28.13 -17.56 -12.80
C VAL A 65 -27.30 -16.49 -12.07
N PHE A 66 -27.46 -16.38 -10.76
CA PHE A 66 -26.81 -15.35 -9.94
C PHE A 66 -25.32 -15.66 -9.70
N SER A 67 -24.96 -16.93 -9.52
CA SER A 67 -23.61 -17.34 -9.14
C SER A 67 -22.53 -16.97 -10.17
N VAL A 68 -22.85 -17.02 -11.47
CA VAL A 68 -21.88 -16.74 -12.55
C VAL A 68 -21.64 -15.23 -12.71
N HIS A 69 -22.68 -14.41 -12.55
CA HIS A 69 -22.55 -12.95 -12.63
C HIS A 69 -21.72 -12.39 -11.47
N VAL A 70 -21.94 -12.94 -10.28
CA VAL A 70 -21.29 -12.55 -9.03
C VAL A 70 -19.78 -12.82 -9.10
N MET A 71 -19.38 -14.00 -9.59
CA MET A 71 -17.96 -14.34 -9.79
C MET A 71 -17.24 -13.39 -10.77
N PHE A 72 -17.91 -12.94 -11.83
CA PHE A 72 -17.33 -12.01 -12.80
C PHE A 72 -17.12 -10.60 -12.22
N LEU A 73 -18.08 -10.10 -11.44
CA LEU A 73 -17.98 -8.81 -10.75
C LEU A 73 -16.90 -8.83 -9.65
N GLY A 74 -16.73 -9.94 -8.93
CA GLY A 74 -15.67 -10.14 -7.94
C GLY A 74 -14.26 -10.10 -8.54
N LEU A 75 -14.06 -10.71 -9.72
CA LEU A 75 -12.78 -10.68 -10.44
C LEU A 75 -12.41 -9.29 -10.95
N LEU A 76 -13.37 -8.54 -11.51
CA LEU A 76 -13.13 -7.16 -11.95
C LEU A 76 -12.78 -6.22 -10.80
N SER A 77 -13.51 -6.33 -9.68
CA SER A 77 -13.28 -5.53 -8.48
C SER A 77 -11.90 -5.79 -7.86
N SER A 78 -11.51 -7.07 -7.75
CA SER A 78 -10.19 -7.46 -7.21
C SER A 78 -9.03 -7.02 -8.11
N GLY A 79 -9.20 -7.03 -9.43
CA GLY A 79 -8.20 -6.52 -10.38
C GLY A 79 -7.91 -5.03 -10.22
N ILE A 80 -8.96 -4.19 -10.11
CA ILE A 80 -8.81 -2.74 -9.89
C ILE A 80 -8.04 -2.46 -8.60
N GLN A 81 -8.37 -3.19 -7.54
CA GLN A 81 -7.80 -2.99 -6.23
C GLN A 81 -6.34 -3.50 -6.14
N ALA A 82 -6.00 -4.58 -6.84
CA ALA A 82 -4.62 -5.06 -6.99
C ALA A 82 -3.75 -4.05 -7.77
N SER A 83 -4.32 -3.38 -8.77
CA SER A 83 -3.62 -2.36 -9.54
C SER A 83 -3.30 -1.11 -8.68
N ILE A 84 -4.22 -0.68 -7.82
CA ILE A 84 -3.99 0.43 -6.89
C ILE A 84 -2.92 0.05 -5.85
N PHE A 85 -2.98 -1.17 -5.32
CA PHE A 85 -1.97 -1.69 -4.39
C PHE A 85 -0.58 -1.68 -5.03
N THR A 86 -0.46 -2.18 -6.26
CA THR A 86 0.80 -2.20 -7.00
C THR A 86 1.38 -0.79 -7.17
N THR A 87 0.54 0.19 -7.51
CA THR A 87 0.97 1.59 -7.65
C THR A 87 1.44 2.19 -6.31
N LEU A 88 0.75 1.89 -5.20
CA LEU A 88 1.16 2.36 -3.86
C LEU A 88 2.49 1.72 -3.43
N VAL A 89 2.69 0.43 -3.69
CA VAL A 89 3.95 -0.28 -3.41
C VAL A 89 5.08 0.28 -4.27
N ALA A 90 4.84 0.53 -5.56
CA ALA A 90 5.82 1.15 -6.44
C ALA A 90 6.23 2.56 -5.96
N ALA A 91 5.27 3.37 -5.51
CA ALA A 91 5.53 4.68 -4.93
C ALA A 91 6.33 4.59 -3.62
N TYR A 92 6.04 3.61 -2.76
CA TYR A 92 6.79 3.37 -1.53
C TYR A 92 8.24 2.96 -1.80
N ILE A 93 8.47 2.03 -2.73
CA ILE A 93 9.82 1.62 -3.13
C ILE A 93 10.59 2.82 -3.70
N GLY A 94 9.96 3.65 -4.53
CA GLY A 94 10.56 4.89 -5.04
C GLY A 94 10.96 5.86 -3.93
N LYS A 95 10.08 6.09 -2.94
CA LYS A 95 10.36 6.93 -1.77
C LYS A 95 11.53 6.40 -0.93
N PHE A 96 11.64 5.09 -0.79
CA PHE A 96 12.76 4.46 -0.06
C PHE A 96 14.09 4.56 -0.82
N MET A 97 14.05 4.49 -2.15
CA MET A 97 15.23 4.64 -3.00
C MET A 97 15.76 6.08 -3.04
N GLU A 98 14.87 7.07 -3.02
CA GLU A 98 15.24 8.49 -3.04
C GLU A 98 15.80 8.99 -1.70
N GLY A 99 15.46 8.34 -0.58
CA GLY A 99 15.99 8.64 0.76
C GLY A 99 17.45 8.23 1.00
N ARG A 100 18.19 7.80 -0.03
CA ARG A 100 19.60 7.33 0.06
C ARG A 100 20.62 8.18 -0.69
N HIS A 101 20.37 9.47 -0.88
CA HIS A 101 21.36 10.42 -1.45
C HIS A 101 21.52 11.69 -0.62
#